data_AF-A0A286AXY2-F1
#
_entry.id   AF-A0A286AXY2-F1
#
_cell.length_a   1.000
_cell.length_b   1.000
_cell.length_c   1.000
_cell.angle_alpha   90.00
_cell.angle_beta   90.00
_cell.angle_gamma   90.00
#
_symmetry.space_group_name_H-M   'P 1'
#
loop_
_entity.id
_entity.type
_entity.pdbx_description
1 polymer ?
#
loop_
_entity_poly.entity_id
_entity_poly.type
_entity_poly.pdbx_seq_one_letter_code
_entity_poly.pdbx_strand_id
1 'polypeptide(L)'
;MESGIKRTQRDYTLAFKLSVVDQVEKGELTYKQAQERYGIQGRSTVLVWLRKHGRQSWGSASSRLPMPITTKKSSPAPAAPLTPEQQIKALEVQLREANEKARLFEAVIDVLKKDYGVRVVKKPLGKSSRKSSSRG
;
A
#
# COMPACT_ATOMS: atom_id res chain seq x y z
N MET A 1 -27.15 38.11 16.46
CA MET A 1 -27.44 36.66 16.50
C MET A 1 -27.63 36.21 15.07
N GLU A 2 -26.55 35.75 14.45
CA GLU A 2 -26.55 35.33 13.05
C GLU A 2 -27.36 34.05 12.95
N SER A 3 -28.51 34.10 12.30
CA SER A 3 -29.37 32.96 12.04
C SER A 3 -28.60 31.97 11.16
N GLY A 4 -27.89 31.05 11.81
CA GLY A 4 -27.02 30.08 11.16
C GLY A 4 -27.78 29.26 10.13
N ILE A 5 -27.45 29.49 8.85
CA ILE A 5 -27.96 28.70 7.73
C ILE A 5 -27.49 27.26 7.95
N LYS A 6 -28.43 26.36 8.27
CA LYS A 6 -28.14 24.95 8.53
C LYS A 6 -27.57 24.33 7.26
N ARG A 7 -26.26 24.09 7.23
CA ARG A 7 -25.63 23.37 6.10
C ARG A 7 -25.87 21.87 6.26
N THR A 8 -26.54 21.28 5.28
CA THR A 8 -26.82 19.85 5.20
C THR A 8 -25.67 19.16 4.46
N GLN A 9 -25.48 17.84 4.66
CA GLN A 9 -24.45 17.02 4.03
C GLN A 9 -24.36 17.15 2.48
N ARG A 10 -25.46 17.59 1.84
CA ARG A 10 -25.57 17.87 0.40
C ARG A 10 -24.83 19.14 -0.06
N ASP A 11 -24.53 20.05 0.86
CA ASP A 11 -23.95 21.36 0.53
C ASP A 11 -22.42 21.29 0.35
N TYR A 12 -21.83 20.13 0.64
CA TYR A 12 -20.41 19.88 0.46
C TYR A 12 -20.18 19.08 -0.82
N THR A 13 -19.59 19.73 -1.82
CA THR A 13 -19.19 19.07 -3.07
C THR A 13 -18.17 17.96 -2.80
N LEU A 14 -18.12 16.95 -3.67
CA LEU A 14 -17.16 15.85 -3.51
C LEU A 14 -15.71 16.35 -3.54
N ALA A 15 -15.40 17.30 -4.42
CA ALA A 15 -14.07 17.90 -4.52
C ALA A 15 -13.65 18.58 -3.19
N PHE A 16 -14.58 19.30 -2.55
CA PHE A 16 -14.33 19.90 -1.25
C PHE A 16 -14.03 18.85 -0.18
N LYS A 17 -14.83 17.77 -0.12
CA LYS A 17 -14.62 16.67 0.83
C LYS A 17 -13.24 16.03 0.65
N LEU A 18 -12.83 15.79 -0.59
CA LEU A 18 -11.52 15.21 -0.91
C LEU A 18 -10.37 16.14 -0.53
N SER A 19 -10.49 17.46 -0.80
CA SER A 19 -9.47 18.44 -0.41
C SER A 19 -9.28 18.52 1.11
N VAL A 20 -10.38 18.50 1.87
CA VAL A 20 -10.31 18.49 3.35
C VAL A 20 -9.67 17.20 3.86
N VAL A 21 -10.00 16.05 3.26
CA VAL A 21 -9.39 14.76 3.63
C VAL A 21 -7.90 14.73 3.32
N ASP A 22 -7.48 15.18 2.14
CA ASP A 22 -6.08 15.20 1.73
C ASP A 22 -5.20 16.05 2.66
N GLN A 23 -5.67 17.24 3.05
CA GLN A 23 -4.96 18.11 3.99
C GLN A 23 -4.84 17.48 5.39
N VAL A 24 -5.87 16.76 5.85
CA VAL A 24 -5.82 16.05 7.14
C VAL A 24 -4.88 14.86 7.07
N GLU A 25 -4.85 14.11 5.96
CA GLU A 25 -3.97 12.96 5.79
C GLU A 25 -2.49 13.35 5.62
N LYS A 26 -2.24 14.53 5.03
CA LYS A 26 -0.90 15.14 4.97
C LYS A 26 -0.41 15.66 6.32
N GLY A 27 -1.30 15.78 7.32
CA GLY A 27 -0.97 16.31 8.64
C GLY A 27 -0.87 17.83 8.69
N GLU A 28 -1.31 18.55 7.64
CA GLU A 28 -1.34 20.02 7.61
C GLU A 28 -2.37 20.59 8.60
N LEU A 29 -3.43 19.82 8.87
CA LEU A 29 -4.50 20.16 9.79
C LEU A 29 -5.01 18.90 10.50
N THR A 30 -5.30 19.03 11.79
CA THR A 30 -6.10 18.02 12.50
C THR A 30 -7.57 18.13 12.07
N TYR A 31 -8.34 17.04 12.12
CA TYR A 31 -9.77 17.06 11.80
C TYR A 31 -10.57 18.14 12.57
N LYS A 32 -10.18 18.45 13.81
CA LYS A 32 -10.78 19.54 14.62
C LYS A 32 -10.48 20.92 14.04
N GLN A 33 -9.24 21.14 13.63
CA GLN A 33 -8.80 22.39 13.00
C GLN A 33 -9.45 22.55 11.62
N ALA A 34 -9.57 21.47 10.85
CA ALA A 34 -10.29 21.46 9.59
C ALA A 34 -11.77 21.83 9.79
N GLN A 35 -12.42 21.30 10.84
CA GLN A 35 -13.81 21.63 11.15
C GLN A 35 -13.99 23.13 11.44
N GLU A 36 -13.13 23.71 12.26
CA GLU A 36 -13.19 25.13 12.63
C GLU A 36 -12.84 26.04 11.44
N ARG A 37 -11.74 25.76 10.74
CA ARG A 37 -11.26 26.54 9.60
C ARG A 37 -12.25 26.59 8.44
N TYR A 38 -12.97 25.50 8.20
CA TYR A 38 -13.94 25.39 7.12
C TYR A 38 -15.40 25.62 7.55
N GLY A 39 -15.65 25.94 8.82
CA GLY A 39 -17.00 26.19 9.33
C GLY A 39 -17.92 24.99 9.22
N ILE A 40 -17.40 23.78 9.39
CA ILE A 40 -18.16 22.54 9.25
C ILE A 40 -19.03 22.35 10.51
N GLN A 41 -20.34 22.45 10.34
CA GLN A 41 -21.31 22.43 11.45
C GLN A 41 -21.31 21.11 12.25
N GLY A 42 -21.01 19.98 11.62
CA GLY A 42 -21.05 18.67 12.27
C GLY A 42 -19.69 18.25 12.83
N ARG A 43 -19.65 17.99 14.14
CA ARG A 43 -18.43 17.58 14.87
C ARG A 43 -17.78 16.30 14.34
N SER A 44 -18.58 15.40 13.80
CA SER A 44 -18.15 14.12 13.24
C SER A 44 -18.10 14.11 11.71
N THR A 45 -18.49 15.20 11.04
CA THR A 45 -18.59 15.23 9.57
C THR A 45 -17.25 15.00 8.89
N VAL A 46 -16.18 15.63 9.37
CA VAL A 46 -14.82 15.41 8.86
C VAL A 46 -14.37 13.95 9.10
N LEU A 47 -14.68 13.38 10.28
CA LEU A 47 -14.39 11.97 10.59
C LEU A 47 -15.17 10.99 9.69
N VAL A 48 -16.40 11.34 9.31
CA VAL A 48 -17.18 10.56 8.33
C VAL A 48 -16.54 10.62 6.95
N TRP A 49 -16.03 11.79 6.53
CA TRP A 49 -15.31 11.90 5.26
C TRP A 49 -14.00 11.13 5.28
N LEU A 50 -13.23 11.20 6.36
CA LEU A 50 -12.00 10.42 6.54
C LEU A 50 -12.28 8.91 6.48
N ARG A 51 -13.39 8.44 7.05
CA ARG A 51 -13.79 7.02 6.93
C ARG A 51 -14.22 6.59 5.53
N LYS A 52 -14.82 7.50 4.76
CA LYS A 52 -15.35 7.20 3.42
C LYS A 52 -14.33 7.41 2.30
N HIS A 53 -13.46 8.40 2.47
CA HIS A 53 -12.56 8.91 1.44
C HIS A 53 -11.09 8.89 1.87
N GLY A 54 -10.79 8.64 3.14
CA GLY A 54 -9.42 8.50 3.63
C GLY A 54 -8.80 7.18 3.17
N ARG A 55 -7.50 7.24 2.91
CA ARG A 55 -6.62 6.12 2.55
C ARG A 55 -6.07 5.44 3.80
N GLN A 56 -5.93 6.19 4.89
CA GLN A 56 -5.61 5.66 6.20
C GLN A 56 -6.88 5.01 6.75
N SER A 57 -6.82 3.78 7.25
CA SER A 57 -8.01 3.05 7.69
C SER A 57 -8.61 3.68 8.96
N TRP A 58 -9.40 4.75 8.81
CA TRP A 58 -10.12 5.45 9.88
C TRP A 58 -11.35 4.66 10.40
N GLY A 59 -11.58 3.46 9.87
CA GLY A 59 -12.71 2.61 10.21
C GLY A 59 -12.47 1.79 11.47
N SER A 60 -13.34 1.96 12.46
CA SER A 60 -13.69 1.00 13.53
C SER A 60 -12.57 0.06 14.03
N ALA A 61 -11.38 0.59 14.34
CA ALA A 61 -10.47 -0.07 15.27
C ALA A 61 -11.00 0.00 16.73
N SER A 62 -12.05 0.80 16.98
CA SER A 62 -12.55 1.10 18.33
C SER A 62 -13.98 0.62 18.64
N SER A 63 -14.64 -0.16 17.77
CA SER A 63 -16.00 -0.68 18.07
C SER A 63 -16.14 -2.20 18.00
N ARG A 64 -15.04 -2.95 17.95
CA ARG A 64 -15.05 -4.40 18.18
C ARG A 64 -13.79 -4.79 18.93
N LEU A 65 -13.79 -4.54 20.23
CA LEU A 65 -13.00 -5.35 21.16
C LEU A 65 -13.33 -6.82 20.84
N PRO A 66 -12.35 -7.70 20.57
CA PRO A 66 -12.63 -9.11 20.47
C PRO A 66 -12.86 -9.63 21.90
N MET A 67 -14.13 -9.76 22.28
CA MET A 67 -14.49 -10.64 23.38
C MET A 67 -14.07 -12.06 22.98
N PRO A 68 -13.30 -12.80 23.82
CA PRO A 68 -12.89 -14.15 23.50
C PRO A 68 -14.07 -15.08 23.79
N ILE A 69 -14.93 -15.30 22.80
CA ILE A 69 -15.86 -16.43 22.84
C ILE A 69 -15.43 -17.40 21.76
N THR A 70 -14.96 -18.54 22.25
CA THR A 70 -14.69 -19.75 21.51
C THR A 70 -15.91 -20.09 20.65
N THR A 71 -15.76 -20.31 19.34
CA THR A 71 -16.44 -21.38 18.55
C THR A 71 -16.20 -21.22 17.04
N LYS A 72 -15.50 -22.24 16.53
CA LYS A 72 -15.38 -22.83 15.19
C LYS A 72 -16.20 -22.25 14.00
N LYS A 73 -15.46 -22.05 12.89
CA LYS A 73 -15.75 -22.25 11.44
C LYS A 73 -16.72 -21.30 10.71
N SER A 74 -16.21 -20.52 9.75
CA SER A 74 -16.28 -20.78 8.28
C SER A 74 -16.01 -19.53 7.40
N SER A 75 -15.08 -19.69 6.45
CA SER A 75 -14.87 -18.92 5.19
C SER A 75 -14.27 -17.49 5.21
N PRO A 76 -13.54 -17.09 4.14
CA PRO A 76 -12.40 -16.19 4.21
C PRO A 76 -12.80 -14.73 3.99
N ALA A 77 -12.80 -13.95 5.07
CA ALA A 77 -12.76 -12.49 5.00
C ALA A 77 -11.31 -12.05 4.72
N PRO A 78 -11.09 -10.97 3.95
CA PRO A 78 -9.76 -10.59 3.46
C PRO A 78 -8.84 -10.42 4.66
N ALA A 79 -7.66 -11.04 4.57
CA ALA A 79 -6.62 -10.98 5.57
C ALA A 79 -6.57 -9.57 6.16
N ALA A 80 -6.80 -9.49 7.47
CA ALA A 80 -6.44 -8.31 8.23
C ALA A 80 -5.06 -7.85 7.74
N PRO A 81 -4.85 -6.56 7.41
CA PRO A 81 -3.58 -6.12 6.89
C PRO A 81 -2.53 -6.54 7.90
N LEU A 82 -1.71 -7.52 7.51
CA LEU A 82 -0.59 -8.00 8.32
C LEU A 82 0.15 -6.78 8.82
N THR A 83 0.48 -6.76 10.11
CA THR A 83 1.19 -5.60 10.65
C THR A 83 2.45 -5.39 9.82
N PRO A 84 2.87 -4.14 9.59
CA PRO A 84 4.04 -3.86 8.76
C PRO A 84 5.27 -4.66 9.22
N GLU A 85 5.40 -4.90 10.53
CA GLU A 85 6.44 -5.76 11.11
C GLU A 85 6.34 -7.23 10.71
N GLN A 86 5.12 -7.80 10.64
CA GLN A 86 4.90 -9.16 10.17
C GLN A 86 5.25 -9.31 8.69
N GLN A 87 4.93 -8.28 7.89
CA GLN A 87 5.31 -8.25 6.47
C GLN A 87 6.82 -8.18 6.29
N ILE A 88 7.50 -7.30 7.05
CA ILE A 88 8.96 -7.18 7.01
C ILE A 88 9.60 -8.53 7.37
N LYS A 89 9.17 -9.17 8.46
CA LYS A 89 9.72 -10.46 8.87
C LYS A 89 9.50 -11.57 7.82
N ALA A 90 8.32 -11.61 7.20
CA ALA A 90 8.04 -12.55 6.13
C ALA A 90 8.92 -12.32 4.90
N LEU A 91 9.12 -11.05 4.51
CA LEU A 91 9.99 -10.67 3.39
C LEU A 91 11.47 -10.98 3.68
N GLU A 92 11.94 -10.76 4.91
CA GLU A 92 13.30 -11.12 5.32
C GLU A 92 13.56 -12.63 5.20
N VAL A 93 12.58 -13.46 5.59
CA VAL A 93 12.67 -14.91 5.43
C VAL A 93 12.75 -15.29 3.95
N GLN A 94 11.87 -14.72 3.11
CA GLN A 94 11.90 -14.95 1.66
C GLN A 94 13.23 -14.53 1.02
N LEU A 95 13.81 -13.41 1.46
CA LEU A 95 15.12 -12.96 0.99
C LEU A 95 16.24 -13.93 1.40
N ARG A 96 16.21 -14.46 2.62
CA ARG A 96 17.19 -15.48 3.06
C ARG A 96 17.09 -16.73 2.21
N GLU A 97 15.89 -17.28 2.03
CA GLU A 97 15.66 -18.47 1.21
C GLU A 97 16.10 -18.26 -0.25
N ALA A 98 15.81 -17.09 -0.84
CA ALA A 98 16.22 -16.77 -2.20
C ALA A 98 17.74 -16.66 -2.33
N ASN A 99 18.41 -16.04 -1.35
CA ASN A 99 19.86 -15.92 -1.33
C ASN A 99 20.56 -17.28 -1.13
N GLU A 100 20.03 -18.14 -0.27
CA GLU A 100 20.53 -19.50 -0.07
C GLU A 100 20.40 -20.34 -1.34
N LYS A 101 19.24 -20.27 -2.01
CA LYS A 101 19.03 -20.90 -3.32
C LYS A 101 20.01 -20.38 -4.38
N ALA A 102 20.22 -19.06 -4.43
CA ALA A 102 21.18 -18.45 -5.37
C ALA A 102 22.60 -18.94 -5.13
N ARG A 103 23.06 -18.99 -3.87
CA ARG A 103 24.39 -19.53 -3.50
C ARG A 103 24.56 -20.98 -3.92
N LEU A 104 23.53 -21.81 -3.73
CA LEU A 104 23.54 -23.19 -4.21
C LEU A 104 23.66 -23.26 -5.73
N PHE A 105 22.89 -22.47 -6.47
CA PHE A 105 22.99 -22.42 -7.93
C PHE A 105 24.38 -21.94 -8.40
N GLU A 106 24.97 -20.95 -7.75
CA GLU A 106 26.33 -20.51 -8.04
C GLU A 106 27.34 -21.62 -7.84
N ALA A 107 27.26 -22.35 -6.72
CA ALA A 107 28.14 -23.48 -6.45
C ALA A 107 28.00 -24.59 -7.51
N VAL A 108 26.77 -24.92 -7.91
CA VAL A 108 26.51 -25.90 -8.97
C VAL A 108 27.09 -25.42 -10.32
N ILE A 109 26.93 -24.15 -10.66
CA ILE A 109 27.51 -23.56 -11.87
C ILE A 109 29.04 -23.64 -11.83
N ASP A 110 29.66 -23.40 -10.68
CA ASP A 110 31.11 -23.46 -10.54
C ASP A 110 31.65 -24.89 -10.68
N VAL A 111 30.96 -25.89 -10.14
CA VAL A 111 31.27 -27.31 -10.35
C VAL A 111 31.16 -27.67 -11.84
N LEU A 112 30.08 -27.26 -12.51
CA LEU A 112 29.88 -27.51 -13.94
C LEU A 112 30.96 -26.85 -14.82
N LYS A 113 31.42 -25.65 -14.44
CA LYS A 113 32.54 -24.98 -15.13
C LYS A 113 33.87 -25.72 -14.91
N LYS A 114 34.15 -26.15 -13.67
CA LYS A 114 35.41 -26.80 -13.29
C LYS A 114 35.53 -28.22 -13.86
N ASP A 115 34.50 -29.03 -13.71
CA ASP A 115 34.57 -30.46 -13.97
C ASP A 115 34.15 -30.82 -15.40
N TYR A 116 33.23 -30.04 -15.99
CA TYR A 116 32.65 -30.33 -17.30
C TYR A 116 32.98 -29.28 -18.37
N GLY A 117 33.75 -28.24 -18.03
CA GLY A 117 34.17 -27.19 -18.98
C GLY A 117 33.00 -26.42 -19.61
N VAL A 118 31.80 -26.46 -19.01
CA VAL A 118 30.59 -25.85 -19.58
C VAL A 118 30.74 -24.33 -19.55
N ARG A 119 30.94 -23.71 -20.73
CA ARG A 119 30.85 -22.25 -20.89
C ARG A 119 29.39 -21.83 -20.75
N VAL A 120 28.97 -21.54 -19.52
CA VAL A 120 27.69 -20.87 -19.23
C VAL A 120 27.82 -19.40 -19.66
N VAL A 121 27.68 -19.14 -20.96
CA VAL A 121 27.61 -17.79 -21.49
C VAL A 121 26.24 -17.23 -21.15
N LYS A 122 26.18 -16.27 -20.23
CA LYS A 122 25.02 -15.38 -20.04
C LYS A 122 24.90 -14.53 -21.31
N LYS A 123 24.33 -15.08 -22.39
CA LYS A 123 24.22 -14.39 -23.69
C LYS A 123 23.47 -13.06 -23.50
N PRO A 124 24.09 -11.88 -23.74
CA PRO A 124 23.29 -10.70 -24.07
C PRO A 124 22.83 -10.90 -25.51
N LEU A 125 21.60 -11.37 -25.73
CA LEU A 125 21.01 -11.40 -27.08
C LEU A 125 20.56 -9.97 -27.46
N GLY A 126 21.52 -9.07 -27.61
CA GLY A 126 21.36 -7.80 -28.31
C GLY A 126 21.84 -8.01 -29.74
N LYS A 127 20.94 -8.41 -30.64
CA LYS A 127 21.21 -8.44 -32.08
C LYS A 127 21.50 -7.00 -32.52
N SER A 128 22.77 -6.65 -32.71
CA SER A 128 23.15 -5.42 -33.40
C SER A 128 22.62 -5.51 -34.84
N SER A 129 21.58 -4.75 -35.12
CA SER A 129 21.08 -4.53 -36.48
C SER A 129 22.14 -3.75 -37.24
N ARG A 130 22.94 -4.44 -38.06
CA ARG A 130 23.79 -3.76 -39.05
C ARG A 130 22.85 -3.09 -40.05
N LYS A 131 22.66 -1.78 -39.89
CA LYS A 131 22.14 -0.89 -40.93
C LYS A 131 23.03 -1.05 -42.16
N SER A 132 22.53 -1.70 -43.21
CA SER A 132 23.15 -1.64 -44.53
C SER A 132 23.11 -0.18 -44.99
N SER A 133 24.27 0.39 -45.26
CA SER A 133 24.38 1.68 -45.93
C SER A 133 23.92 1.51 -47.37
N SER A 134 22.87 2.21 -47.77
CA SER A 134 22.45 2.33 -49.15
C SER A 134 23.42 3.26 -49.89
N ARG A 135 24.18 2.71 -50.83
CA ARG A 135 24.74 3.45 -51.96
C ARG A 135 24.03 2.93 -53.21
N GLY A 136 23.44 3.84 -53.98
CA GLY A 136 22.65 3.59 -55.17
C GLY A 136 21.64 4.70 -55.33
#